data_AF-A0A3B8LGB5-F1
#
_entry.id   AF-A0A3B8LGB5-F1
#
_cell.length_a   1.000
_cell.length_b   1.000
_cell.length_c   1.000
_cell.angle_alpha   90.00
_cell.angle_beta   90.00
_cell.angle_gamma   90.00
#
_symmetry.space_group_name_H-M   'P 1'
#
loop_
_entity.id
_entity.type
_entity.pdbx_description
1 polymer ?
#
loop_
_entity_poly.entity_id
_entity_poly.type
_entity_poly.pdbx_seq_one_letter_code
_entity_poly.pdbx_strand_id
1 'polypeptide(L)'
;MEYSETIGHIGSLSDARDESLGQEEEGASPQAPTAPVCEREFDLFYRTYRKYVYDLCRRRLSFEEDIRDLESVVWTEVYRFFERFRCEDPRRLLYQLIKWRARDCYRRMQRKKQEDYGTELEDVQLMKLMQDARPHAPRPEDTMALQQVLMEEEPMDREILFGRFVEGL
;
A
#
# COMPACT_ATOMS: atom_id res chain seq x y z
N MET A 1 -30.19 61.22 -26.89
CA MET A 1 -29.53 62.34 -27.58
C MET A 1 -28.54 62.90 -26.58
N GLU A 2 -27.30 63.18 -27.00
CA GLU A 2 -26.07 63.49 -26.20
C GLU A 2 -25.36 62.21 -25.68
N TYR A 3 -24.22 61.74 -26.22
CA TYR A 3 -22.83 62.30 -26.33
C TYR A 3 -22.29 62.71 -24.95
N SER A 4 -21.07 62.41 -24.48
CA SER A 4 -19.83 61.92 -25.06
C SER A 4 -18.83 61.66 -23.91
N GLU A 5 -17.85 60.76 -24.15
CA GLU A 5 -16.42 60.86 -23.75
C GLU A 5 -16.04 60.85 -22.25
N THR A 6 -14.90 60.33 -21.77
CA THR A 6 -13.54 60.21 -22.31
C THR A 6 -12.80 59.04 -21.65
N ILE A 7 -12.08 58.27 -22.47
CA ILE A 7 -10.96 57.40 -22.09
C ILE A 7 -9.74 58.27 -21.75
N GLY A 8 -9.04 57.98 -20.65
CA GLY A 8 -7.83 58.69 -20.29
C GLY A 8 -6.89 57.88 -19.39
N HIS A 9 -5.65 57.75 -19.86
CA HIS A 9 -4.41 57.46 -19.13
C HIS A 9 -4.06 56.01 -18.78
N ILE A 10 -3.34 55.40 -19.72
CA ILE A 10 -2.30 54.39 -19.43
C ILE A 10 -0.97 55.16 -19.40
N GLY A 11 -0.40 55.34 -18.21
CA GLY A 11 1.03 55.59 -18.00
C GLY A 11 1.51 54.48 -17.05
N SER A 12 2.51 53.66 -17.36
CA SER A 12 3.90 53.91 -17.76
C SER A 12 4.83 53.54 -16.60
N LEU A 13 5.67 52.54 -16.87
CA LEU A 13 7.05 52.36 -16.41
C LEU A 13 7.33 51.96 -14.94
N SER A 14 7.74 50.69 -14.83
CA SER A 14 8.97 50.18 -14.19
C SER A 14 9.21 50.39 -12.69
N ASP A 15 9.19 49.26 -11.96
CA ASP A 15 10.11 48.93 -10.85
C ASP A 15 10.39 47.41 -10.97
N ALA A 16 11.60 47.00 -11.33
CA ALA A 16 12.74 46.77 -10.43
C ALA A 16 12.57 45.50 -9.55
N ARG A 17 13.15 44.40 -10.07
CA ARG A 17 13.99 43.40 -9.37
C ARG A 17 13.69 43.11 -7.90
N ASP A 18 13.29 41.87 -7.59
CA ASP A 18 14.00 40.98 -6.62
C ASP A 18 13.36 39.58 -6.62
N GLU A 19 13.74 38.69 -7.54
CA GLU A 19 13.45 37.24 -7.39
C GLU A 19 14.64 36.59 -6.69
N SER A 20 14.74 36.85 -5.38
CA SER A 20 15.63 36.13 -4.48
C SER A 20 15.03 34.77 -4.11
N LEU A 21 15.72 33.73 -4.59
CA LEU A 21 16.09 32.51 -3.85
C LEU A 21 15.23 32.17 -2.61
N GLY A 22 14.44 31.12 -2.76
CA GLY A 22 13.80 30.38 -1.66
C GLY A 22 13.79 28.88 -1.95
N GLN A 23 14.96 28.30 -2.23
CA GLN A 23 15.18 26.88 -2.04
C GLN A 23 15.16 26.61 -0.53
N GLU A 24 14.10 25.99 -0.04
CA GLU A 24 14.18 25.09 1.11
C GLU A 24 13.47 23.80 0.72
N GLU A 25 14.18 22.97 -0.06
CA GLU A 25 13.95 21.53 0.02
C GLU A 25 14.29 21.12 1.45
N GLU A 26 13.27 20.82 2.22
CA GLU A 26 13.37 20.26 3.57
C GLU A 26 13.99 18.86 3.43
N GLY A 27 15.32 18.87 3.42
CA GLY A 27 16.15 17.69 3.32
C GLY A 27 15.76 16.67 4.37
N ALA A 28 15.55 15.44 3.91
CA ALA A 28 15.55 14.26 4.75
C ALA A 28 16.74 14.34 5.70
N SER A 29 16.44 14.61 6.97
CA SER A 29 17.45 14.74 8.02
C SER A 29 18.26 13.43 8.05
N PRO A 30 19.56 13.45 7.71
CA PRO A 30 20.40 12.27 7.86
C PRO A 30 20.51 12.03 9.36
N GLN A 31 19.90 10.94 9.85
CA GLN A 31 20.04 10.52 11.25
C GLN A 31 21.54 10.42 11.54
N ALA A 32 22.04 11.37 12.32
CA ALA A 32 23.44 11.41 12.74
C ALA A 32 23.81 10.06 13.39
N PRO A 33 25.04 9.56 13.19
CA PRO A 33 25.50 8.36 13.87
C PRO A 33 25.43 8.61 15.38
N THR A 34 24.52 7.89 16.03
CA THR A 34 24.36 7.89 17.48
C THR A 34 25.69 7.51 18.12
N ALA A 35 26.12 8.27 19.13
CA ALA A 35 27.37 8.07 19.84
C ALA A 35 27.59 6.58 20.20
N PRO A 36 28.85 6.09 20.21
CA PRO A 36 29.13 4.70 20.51
C PRO A 36 28.58 4.34 21.90
N VAL A 37 27.60 3.43 21.92
CA VAL A 37 26.96 2.96 23.15
C VAL A 37 27.96 2.11 23.93
N CYS A 38 28.11 2.38 25.23
CA CYS A 38 28.88 1.52 26.12
C CYS A 38 28.14 0.18 26.30
N GLU A 39 28.62 -0.88 25.65
CA GLU A 39 28.00 -2.21 25.66
C GLU A 39 27.72 -2.73 27.08
N ARG A 40 28.64 -2.49 28.02
CA ARG A 40 28.48 -2.93 29.42
C ARG A 40 27.32 -2.25 30.13
N GLU A 41 27.10 -0.97 29.86
CA GLU A 41 25.99 -0.22 30.45
C GLU A 41 24.65 -0.66 29.86
N PHE A 42 24.63 -0.89 28.55
CA PHE A 42 23.45 -1.44 27.88
C PHE A 42 23.11 -2.85 28.39
N ASP A 43 24.10 -3.72 28.58
CA ASP A 43 23.90 -5.07 29.12
C ASP A 43 23.27 -5.04 30.53
N LEU A 44 23.75 -4.14 31.39
CA LEU A 44 23.20 -3.95 32.72
C LEU A 44 21.75 -3.45 32.65
N PHE A 45 21.48 -2.49 31.75
CA PHE A 45 20.14 -1.98 31.50
C PHE A 45 19.20 -3.07 30.98
N TYR A 46 19.63 -3.83 29.98
CA TYR A 46 18.89 -4.95 29.40
C TYR A 46 18.52 -5.96 30.48
N ARG A 47 19.49 -6.44 31.27
CA ARG A 47 19.23 -7.40 32.36
C ARG A 47 18.23 -6.87 33.39
N THR A 48 18.29 -5.57 33.69
CA THR A 48 17.40 -4.92 34.66
C THR A 48 15.95 -4.85 34.16
N TYR A 49 15.75 -4.52 32.87
CA TYR A 49 14.43 -4.24 32.31
C TYR A 49 13.86 -5.35 31.42
N ARG A 50 14.61 -6.42 31.11
CA ARG A 50 14.18 -7.54 30.26
C ARG A 50 12.82 -8.10 30.65
N LYS A 51 12.66 -8.50 31.92
CA LYS A 51 11.39 -9.06 32.42
C LYS A 51 10.24 -8.05 32.31
N TYR A 52 10.51 -6.78 32.61
CA TYR A 52 9.53 -5.71 32.53
C TYR A 52 9.03 -5.48 31.09
N VAL A 53 9.95 -5.45 30.12
CA VAL A 53 9.61 -5.30 28.69
C VAL A 53 8.80 -6.51 28.21
N TYR A 54 9.25 -7.73 28.53
CA TYR A 54 8.53 -8.95 28.18
C TYR A 54 7.10 -8.95 28.73
N ASP A 55 6.91 -8.63 30.01
CA ASP A 55 5.59 -8.59 30.64
C ASP A 55 4.68 -7.53 30.01
N LEU A 56 5.24 -6.39 29.61
CA LEU A 56 4.48 -5.35 28.90
C LEU A 56 4.07 -5.79 27.49
N CYS A 57 4.96 -6.45 26.74
CA CYS A 57 4.64 -7.00 25.43
C CYS A 57 3.56 -8.09 25.53
N ARG A 58 3.68 -8.99 26.51
CA ARG A 58 2.69 -10.06 26.78
C ARG A 58 1.30 -9.53 27.15
N ARG A 59 1.21 -8.37 27.78
CA ARG A 59 -0.10 -7.72 28.05
C ARG A 59 -0.77 -7.15 26.80
N ARG A 60 -0.04 -7.01 25.69
CA ARG A 60 -0.52 -6.39 24.44
C ARG A 60 -0.77 -7.39 23.32
N LEU A 61 0.02 -8.46 23.28
CA LEU A 61 -0.01 -9.47 22.23
C LEU A 61 -0.32 -10.83 22.84
N SER A 62 -1.06 -11.67 22.12
CA SER A 62 -1.51 -12.97 22.62
C SER A 62 -0.58 -14.12 22.22
N PHE A 63 0.08 -14.00 21.06
CA PHE A 63 0.95 -15.03 20.53
C PHE A 63 2.40 -14.82 20.98
N GLU A 64 3.06 -15.92 21.38
CA GLU A 64 4.43 -15.87 21.91
C GLU A 64 5.46 -15.45 20.86
N GLU A 65 5.21 -15.76 19.59
CA GLU A 65 6.04 -15.33 18.46
C GLU A 65 5.98 -13.80 18.31
N ASP A 66 4.77 -13.23 18.22
CA ASP A 66 4.59 -11.77 18.14
C ASP A 66 5.20 -11.03 19.34
N ILE A 67 5.14 -11.63 20.54
CA ILE A 67 5.74 -11.06 21.75
C ILE A 67 7.26 -10.96 21.59
N ARG A 68 7.93 -12.02 21.11
CA ARG A 68 9.39 -12.06 20.90
C ARG A 68 9.82 -11.10 19.79
N ASP A 69 9.02 -10.98 18.73
CA ASP A 69 9.29 -10.04 17.65
C ASP A 69 9.18 -8.59 18.12
N LEU A 70 8.11 -8.27 18.86
CA LEU A 70 7.95 -6.93 19.44
C LEU A 70 9.07 -6.61 20.43
N GLU A 71 9.47 -7.57 21.27
CA GLU A 71 10.60 -7.41 22.19
C GLU A 71 11.90 -7.09 21.42
N SER A 72 12.20 -7.82 20.35
CA SER A 72 13.38 -7.61 19.52
C SER A 72 13.41 -6.20 18.90
N VAL A 73 12.27 -5.74 18.38
CA VAL A 73 12.15 -4.39 17.80
C VAL A 73 12.37 -3.31 18.86
N VAL A 74 11.76 -3.48 20.05
CA VAL A 74 11.91 -2.54 21.16
C VAL A 74 13.37 -2.44 21.58
N TRP A 75 14.07 -3.56 21.78
CA TRP A 75 15.47 -3.53 22.17
C TRP A 75 16.40 -2.94 21.12
N THR A 76 16.11 -3.18 19.83
CA THR A 76 16.84 -2.56 18.73
C THR A 76 16.73 -1.02 18.78
N GLU A 77 15.56 -0.50 19.09
CA GLU A 77 15.35 0.95 19.22
C GLU A 77 15.93 1.54 20.49
N VAL A 78 15.82 0.82 21.61
CA VAL A 78 16.47 1.23 22.85
C VAL A 78 17.98 1.30 22.65
N TYR A 79 18.58 0.35 21.92
CA TYR A 79 20.01 0.37 21.61
C TYR A 79 20.39 1.57 20.75
N ARG A 80 19.61 1.86 19.70
CA ARG A 80 19.83 3.03 18.83
C ARG A 80 19.74 4.35 19.59
N PHE A 81 18.78 4.48 20.50
CA PHE A 81 18.52 5.72 21.23
C PHE A 81 18.89 5.63 22.71
N PHE A 82 19.91 4.85 23.05
CA PHE A 82 20.19 4.45 24.42
C PHE A 82 20.45 5.64 25.36
N GLU A 83 21.16 6.66 24.88
CA GLU A 83 21.45 7.87 25.65
C GLU A 83 20.18 8.53 26.23
N ARG A 84 19.07 8.49 25.49
CA ARG A 84 17.80 9.03 25.98
C ARG A 84 17.25 8.24 27.18
N PHE A 85 17.40 6.92 27.17
CA PHE A 85 16.97 6.05 28.26
C PHE A 85 17.89 6.12 29.48
N ARG A 86 19.11 6.67 29.33
CA ARG A 86 20.01 6.96 30.45
C ARG A 86 19.65 8.25 31.17
N CYS A 87 19.25 9.29 30.43
CA CYS A 87 18.98 10.62 30.98
C CYS A 87 17.56 10.79 31.57
N GLU A 88 16.57 10.09 31.02
CA GLU A 88 15.16 10.19 31.42
C GLU A 88 14.69 8.98 32.24
N ASP A 89 13.43 8.96 32.70
CA ASP A 89 12.83 7.79 33.36
C ASP A 89 12.61 6.64 32.36
N PRO A 90 13.40 5.55 32.43
CA PRO A 90 13.36 4.49 31.44
C PRO A 90 12.06 3.69 31.46
N ARG A 91 11.40 3.55 32.62
CA ARG A 91 10.16 2.75 32.70
C ARG A 91 9.04 3.39 31.91
N ARG A 92 8.89 4.71 32.06
CA ARG A 92 7.88 5.49 31.32
C ARG A 92 8.17 5.46 29.82
N LEU A 93 9.42 5.65 29.42
CA LEU A 93 9.81 5.64 28.01
C LEU A 93 9.61 4.26 27.38
N LEU A 94 10.02 3.18 28.05
CA LEU A 94 9.80 1.80 27.59
C LEU A 94 8.30 1.51 27.44
N TYR A 95 7.48 1.91 28.41
CA TYR A 95 6.03 1.73 28.32
C TYR A 95 5.43 2.47 27.12
N GLN A 96 5.82 3.73 26.89
CA GLN A 96 5.36 4.52 25.75
C GLN A 96 5.81 3.90 24.42
N LEU A 97 7.08 3.48 24.33
CA LEU A 97 7.65 2.84 23.15
C LEU A 97 6.90 1.56 22.80
N ILE A 98 6.73 0.65 23.76
CA ILE A 98 6.02 -0.62 23.57
C ILE A 98 4.57 -0.36 23.17
N LYS A 99 3.89 0.57 23.84
CA LYS A 99 2.50 0.93 23.51
C LYS A 99 2.38 1.44 22.06
N TRP A 100 3.30 2.30 21.64
CA TRP A 100 3.29 2.85 20.29
C TRP A 100 3.61 1.77 19.25
N ARG A 101 4.64 0.95 19.48
CA ARG A 101 5.02 -0.15 18.59
C ARG A 101 3.95 -1.23 18.45
N ALA A 102 3.33 -1.65 19.55
CA ALA A 102 2.21 -2.58 19.51
C ALA A 102 1.02 -2.03 18.68
N ARG A 103 0.73 -0.72 18.80
CA ARG A 103 -0.30 -0.07 17.98
C ARG A 103 0.10 0.00 16.51
N ASP A 104 1.37 0.26 16.20
CA ASP A 104 1.86 0.25 14.82
C ASP A 104 1.74 -1.14 14.19
N CYS A 105 2.13 -2.20 14.91
CA CYS A 105 1.93 -3.58 14.47
C CYS A 105 0.46 -3.88 14.19
N TYR A 106 -0.45 -3.47 15.08
CA TYR A 106 -1.89 -3.59 14.84
C TYR A 106 -2.34 -2.86 13.57
N ARG A 107 -1.89 -1.61 13.35
CA ARG A 107 -2.21 -0.83 12.15
C ARG A 107 -1.68 -1.46 10.87
N ARG A 108 -0.49 -2.07 10.91
CA ARG A 108 0.08 -2.80 9.77
C ARG A 108 -0.71 -4.06 9.46
N MET A 109 -1.08 -4.82 10.49
CA MET A 109 -1.94 -6.01 10.32
C MET A 109 -3.30 -5.64 9.73
N GLN A 110 -3.92 -4.53 10.17
CA GLN A 110 -5.19 -4.08 9.61
C GLN A 110 -5.08 -3.66 8.14
N ARG A 111 -3.99 -2.95 7.77
CA ARG A 111 -3.73 -2.61 6.37
C ARG A 111 -3.52 -3.85 5.50
N LYS A 112 -2.70 -4.79 5.97
CA LYS A 112 -2.46 -6.05 5.26
C LYS A 112 -3.76 -6.84 5.07
N LYS A 113 -4.58 -6.97 6.12
CA LYS A 113 -5.90 -7.61 6.00
C LYS A 113 -6.75 -6.92 4.94
N GLN A 114 -6.78 -5.60 4.92
CA GLN A 114 -7.56 -4.85 3.93
C GLN A 114 -7.06 -5.07 2.50
N GLU A 115 -5.75 -5.18 2.30
CA GLU A 115 -5.15 -5.56 1.02
C GLU A 115 -5.53 -6.99 0.62
N ASP A 116 -5.35 -7.96 1.52
CA ASP A 116 -5.67 -9.37 1.30
C ASP A 116 -7.17 -9.57 0.96
N TYR A 117 -8.08 -8.91 1.70
CA TYR A 117 -9.52 -8.93 1.39
C TYR A 117 -9.86 -8.28 0.05
N GLY A 118 -9.12 -7.25 -0.37
CA GLY A 118 -9.31 -6.61 -1.68
C GLY A 118 -8.96 -7.58 -2.81
N THR A 119 -7.81 -8.25 -2.70
CA THR A 119 -7.33 -9.23 -3.69
C THR A 119 -8.24 -10.46 -3.76
N GLU A 120 -8.71 -11.00 -2.63
CA GLU A 120 -9.66 -12.12 -2.62
C GLU A 120 -10.97 -11.77 -3.35
N LEU A 121 -11.44 -10.53 -3.22
CA LEU A 121 -12.70 -10.09 -3.83
C LEU A 121 -12.54 -9.87 -5.34
N GLU A 122 -11.38 -9.37 -5.78
CA GLU A 122 -11.00 -9.26 -7.20
C GLU A 122 -10.87 -10.65 -7.84
N ASP A 123 -10.24 -11.62 -7.16
CA ASP A 123 -10.07 -12.98 -7.66
C ASP A 123 -11.41 -13.72 -7.81
N VAL A 124 -12.34 -13.55 -6.86
CA VAL A 124 -13.70 -14.12 -6.97
C VAL A 124 -14.47 -13.48 -8.12
N GLN A 125 -14.34 -12.17 -8.32
CA GLN A 125 -14.97 -11.47 -9.45
C GLN A 125 -14.37 -11.91 -10.80
N LEU A 126 -13.04 -12.07 -10.87
CA LEU A 126 -12.36 -12.57 -12.05
C LEU A 126 -12.77 -14.01 -12.38
N MET A 127 -12.85 -14.89 -11.36
CA MET A 127 -13.32 -16.26 -11.53
C MET A 127 -14.77 -16.32 -12.01
N LYS A 128 -15.63 -15.44 -11.52
CA LYS A 128 -17.02 -15.32 -12.00
C LYS A 128 -17.06 -14.86 -13.46
N LEU A 129 -16.28 -13.82 -13.81
CA LEU A 129 -16.17 -13.36 -15.19
C LEU A 129 -15.66 -14.46 -16.13
N MET A 130 -14.69 -15.27 -15.69
CA MET A 130 -14.19 -16.41 -16.47
C MET A 130 -15.24 -17.53 -16.63
N GLN A 131 -16.10 -17.76 -15.63
CA GLN A 131 -17.21 -18.69 -15.75
C GLN A 131 -18.28 -18.18 -16.71
N ASP A 132 -18.60 -16.89 -16.64
CA ASP A 132 -19.56 -16.24 -17.53
C ASP A 132 -19.03 -16.13 -18.97
N ALA A 133 -17.71 -15.98 -19.13
CA ALA A 133 -17.03 -15.93 -20.42
C ALA A 133 -16.71 -17.32 -21.02
N ARG A 134 -16.98 -18.43 -20.31
CA ARG A 134 -16.95 -19.74 -20.96
C ARG A 134 -18.06 -19.75 -22.00
N PRO A 135 -17.73 -19.92 -23.31
CA PRO A 135 -18.77 -20.11 -24.30
C PRO A 135 -19.56 -21.33 -23.85
N HIS A 136 -20.87 -21.15 -23.62
CA HIS A 136 -21.74 -22.27 -23.33
C HIS A 136 -21.51 -23.29 -24.45
N ALA A 137 -21.16 -24.52 -24.10
CA ALA A 137 -21.06 -25.59 -25.08
C ALA A 137 -22.37 -25.55 -25.89
N PRO A 138 -22.31 -25.48 -27.23
CA PRO A 138 -23.51 -25.33 -28.04
C PRO A 138 -24.46 -26.47 -27.67
N ARG A 139 -25.73 -26.14 -27.43
CA ARG A 139 -26.70 -27.16 -27.03
C ARG A 139 -26.78 -28.18 -28.17
N PRO A 140 -26.91 -29.48 -27.86
CA PRO A 140 -26.99 -30.50 -28.90
C PRO A 140 -28.14 -30.23 -29.88
N GLU A 141 -29.23 -29.63 -29.40
CA GLU A 141 -30.36 -29.16 -30.19
C GLU A 141 -29.95 -28.12 -31.25
N ASP A 142 -29.15 -27.13 -30.87
CA ASP A 142 -28.67 -26.08 -31.78
C ASP A 142 -27.70 -26.66 -32.83
N THR A 143 -26.87 -27.64 -32.43
CA THR A 143 -25.98 -28.33 -33.37
C THR A 143 -26.74 -29.18 -34.39
N MET A 144 -27.82 -29.84 -33.98
CA MET A 144 -28.66 -30.63 -34.87
C MET A 144 -29.48 -29.73 -35.81
N ALA A 145 -30.03 -28.63 -35.31
CA ALA A 145 -30.74 -27.65 -36.12
C ALA A 145 -29.81 -27.01 -37.18
N LEU A 146 -28.60 -26.61 -36.77
CA LEU A 146 -27.60 -26.08 -37.70
C LEU A 146 -27.20 -27.12 -38.76
N GLN A 147 -27.02 -28.38 -38.36
CA GLN A 147 -26.69 -29.45 -39.30
C GLN A 147 -27.82 -29.70 -40.31
N GLN A 148 -29.08 -29.65 -39.89
CA GLN A 148 -30.24 -29.79 -40.78
C GLN A 148 -30.30 -28.65 -41.80
N VAL A 149 -30.16 -27.40 -41.36
CA VAL A 149 -30.13 -26.24 -42.25
C VAL A 149 -28.99 -26.34 -43.26
N LEU A 150 -27.78 -26.72 -42.80
CA LEU A 150 -26.64 -26.90 -43.69
C LEU A 150 -26.84 -28.03 -44.70
N MET A 151 -27.62 -29.07 -44.38
CA MET A 151 -27.93 -30.18 -45.29
C MET A 151 -28.91 -29.79 -46.39
N GLU A 152 -29.77 -28.79 -46.15
CA GLU A 152 -30.73 -28.25 -47.13
C GLU A 152 -30.06 -27.30 -48.14
N GLU A 153 -28.93 -26.69 -47.77
CA GLU A 153 -28.15 -25.80 -48.63
C GLU A 153 -27.37 -26.56 -49.72
N GLU A 154 -27.12 -25.89 -50.84
CA GLU A 154 -26.33 -26.42 -51.95
C GLU A 154 -24.88 -26.70 -51.53
N PRO A 155 -24.25 -27.75 -52.09
CA PRO A 155 -22.93 -28.20 -51.67
C PRO A 155 -21.84 -27.12 -51.83
N MET A 156 -21.97 -26.26 -52.84
CA MET A 156 -21.02 -25.17 -53.10
C MET A 156 -21.14 -24.04 -52.08
N ASP A 157 -22.36 -23.72 -51.64
CA ASP A 157 -22.60 -22.69 -50.62
C ASP A 157 -22.15 -23.17 -49.23
N ARG A 158 -22.32 -24.46 -48.94
CA ARG A 158 -21.77 -25.08 -47.72
C ARG A 158 -20.25 -24.93 -47.65
N GLU A 159 -19.54 -25.21 -48.74
CA GLU A 159 -18.08 -25.10 -48.78
C GLU A 159 -17.59 -23.66 -48.53
N ILE A 160 -18.28 -22.67 -49.10
CA ILE A 160 -18.01 -21.24 -48.87
C ILE A 160 -18.25 -20.84 -47.40
N LEU A 161 -19.36 -21.29 -46.81
CA LEU A 161 -19.69 -20.99 -45.42
C LEU A 161 -18.68 -21.62 -44.46
N PHE A 162 -18.26 -22.86 -44.69
CA PHE A 162 -17.24 -23.52 -43.88
C PHE A 162 -15.87 -22.86 -44.01
N GLY A 163 -15.41 -22.57 -45.24
CA GLY A 163 -14.12 -21.91 -45.46
C GLY A 163 -14.02 -20.55 -44.76
N ARG A 164 -15.09 -19.75 -44.83
CA ARG A 164 -15.10 -18.39 -44.27
C ARG A 164 -15.27 -18.34 -42.74
N PHE A 165 -16.15 -19.17 -42.17
CA PHE A 165 -16.54 -19.05 -40.76
C PHE A 165 -15.91 -20.10 -39.84
N VAL A 166 -15.40 -21.21 -40.38
CA VAL A 166 -14.75 -22.27 -39.60
C VAL A 166 -13.24 -22.25 -39.80
N GLU A 167 -12.77 -22.11 -41.05
CA GLU A 167 -11.33 -22.11 -41.36
C GLU A 167 -10.71 -20.70 -41.32
N GLY A 168 -11.53 -19.65 -41.47
CA GLY A 168 -11.09 -18.26 -41.36
C GLY A 168 -10.24 -17.79 -42.54
N LEU A 169 -10.43 -18.39 -43.72
CA LEU A 169 -9.84 -17.97 -45.00
C LEU A 169 -10.63 -16.82 -45.62
#